data_AF-A0A431IB65-F1
#
_entry.id   AF-A0A431IB65-F1
#
_cell.length_a   1.000
_cell.length_b   1.000
_cell.length_c   1.000
_cell.angle_alpha   90.00
_cell.angle_beta   90.00
_cell.angle_gamma   90.00
#
_symmetry.space_group_name_H-M   'P 1'
#
loop_
_entity.id
_entity.type
_entity.pdbx_description
1 polymer ?
#
loop_
_entity_poly.entity_id
_entity_poly.type
_entity_poly.pdbx_seq_one_letter_code
_entity_poly.pdbx_strand_id
1 'polypeptide(L)'
;MEWGSRAGWLLDVARKRGNAIPSAILNKPKLLDDVIEAWEAYDLLGSCRQYGYGIPQPFLLSEISTYINLFNIKGDLDKFIQYVKFLDTIYLEKVTKK
;
A
#
# COMPACT_ATOMS: atom_id res chain seq x y z
N MET A 1 3.07 8.31 -4.83
CA MET A 1 3.82 7.37 -3.95
C MET A 1 5.27 7.77 -3.69
N GLU A 2 5.52 8.33 -2.50
CA GLU A 2 6.87 8.47 -1.94
C GLU A 2 7.29 7.18 -1.22
N TRP A 3 8.47 6.64 -1.52
CA TRP A 3 8.98 5.37 -0.98
C TRP A 3 9.62 5.51 0.42
N GLY A 4 9.03 6.39 1.24
CA GLY A 4 9.55 6.80 2.54
C GLY A 4 10.62 7.88 2.45
N SER A 5 10.64 8.77 3.44
CA SER A 5 11.50 9.96 3.52
C SER A 5 13.01 9.70 3.45
N ARG A 6 13.43 8.44 3.61
CA ARG A 6 14.84 8.03 3.66
C ARG A 6 15.35 7.33 2.39
N ALA A 7 14.51 7.16 1.36
CA ALA A 7 14.91 6.46 0.13
C ALA A 7 16.09 7.14 -0.59
N GLY A 8 16.06 8.48 -0.69
CA GLY A 8 17.16 9.26 -1.25
C GLY A 8 18.45 9.16 -0.43
N TRP A 9 18.31 9.20 0.90
CA TRP A 9 19.45 9.00 1.82
C TRP A 9 20.08 7.61 1.67
N LEU A 10 19.27 6.54 1.53
CA LEU A 10 19.77 5.18 1.31
C LEU A 10 20.56 5.04 0.00
N LEU A 11 20.09 5.67 -1.08
CA LEU A 11 20.80 5.74 -2.36
C LEU A 11 22.15 6.45 -2.23
N ASP A 12 22.16 7.57 -1.52
CA ASP A 12 23.35 8.37 -1.30
C ASP A 12 24.41 7.61 -0.47
N VAL A 13 23.97 6.90 0.57
CA VAL A 13 24.84 6.07 1.41
C VAL A 13 25.39 4.89 0.62
N ALA A 14 24.58 4.22 -0.20
CA ALA A 14 25.02 3.10 -1.03
C ALA A 14 26.11 3.54 -2.03
N ARG A 15 25.89 4.66 -2.72
CA ARG A 15 26.86 5.25 -3.66
C ARG A 15 28.16 5.68 -2.98
N LYS A 16 28.09 6.34 -1.83
CA LYS A 16 29.27 6.85 -1.10
C LYS A 16 30.13 5.75 -0.49
N ARG A 17 29.53 4.64 -0.06
CA ARG A 17 30.24 3.53 0.59
C ARG A 17 30.68 2.42 -0.36
N GLY A 18 30.39 2.55 -1.66
CA GLY A 18 30.65 1.49 -2.65
C GLY A 18 29.81 0.23 -2.42
N ASN A 19 28.72 0.35 -1.66
CA ASN A 19 27.83 -0.77 -1.38
C ASN A 19 26.86 -0.98 -2.53
N ALA A 20 26.43 -2.23 -2.74
CA ALA A 20 25.38 -2.54 -3.69
C ALA A 20 24.11 -1.75 -3.38
N ILE A 21 23.51 -1.15 -4.41
CA ILE A 21 22.21 -0.48 -4.28
C ILE A 21 21.18 -1.56 -3.88
N PRO A 22 20.35 -1.33 -2.84
CA PRO A 22 19.33 -2.28 -2.46
C PRO A 22 18.44 -2.66 -3.64
N SER A 23 18.21 -3.96 -3.83
CA SER A 23 17.41 -4.50 -4.94
C SER A 23 16.00 -3.90 -4.97
N ALA A 24 15.44 -3.56 -3.81
CA ALA A 24 14.15 -2.88 -3.68
C ALA A 24 14.11 -1.48 -4.33
N ILE A 25 15.23 -0.76 -4.35
CA ILE A 25 15.35 0.55 -5.00
C ILE A 25 15.52 0.39 -6.51
N LEU A 26 16.31 -0.61 -6.94
CA LEU A 26 16.55 -0.91 -8.34
C LEU A 26 15.30 -1.43 -9.06
N ASN A 27 14.55 -2.31 -8.39
CA ASN A 27 13.34 -2.93 -8.93
C ASN A 27 12.07 -2.19 -8.49
N LYS A 28 12.13 -0.86 -8.48
CA LYS A 28 10.97 -0.05 -8.06
C LYS A 28 9.80 -0.31 -9.01
N PRO A 29 8.67 -0.86 -8.54
CA PRO A 29 7.49 -1.01 -9.37
C PRO A 29 6.94 0.36 -9.75
N LYS A 30 6.60 0.51 -11.04
CA LYS A 30 5.85 1.66 -11.54
C LYS A 30 4.36 1.30 -11.48
N LEU A 31 3.61 1.99 -10.62
CA LEU A 31 2.17 1.88 -10.61
C LEU A 31 1.58 2.60 -11.82
N LEU A 32 0.47 2.07 -12.34
CA LEU A 32 -0.38 2.80 -13.29
C LEU A 32 -1.14 3.88 -12.54
N ASP A 33 -1.45 4.99 -13.19
CA ASP A 33 -2.08 6.15 -12.53
C ASP A 33 -3.41 5.75 -11.87
N ASP A 34 -4.21 4.90 -12.53
CA ASP A 34 -5.47 4.34 -12.04
C ASP A 34 -5.37 3.55 -10.70
N VAL A 35 -4.19 3.05 -10.33
CA VAL A 35 -3.99 2.27 -9.09
C VAL A 35 -3.28 3.06 -7.99
N ILE A 36 -2.81 4.28 -8.27
CA ILE A 36 -2.14 5.11 -7.27
C ILE A 36 -3.09 5.43 -6.11
N GLU A 37 -4.30 5.88 -6.41
CA GLU A 37 -5.29 6.24 -5.39
C GLU A 37 -5.70 5.02 -4.55
N ALA A 38 -5.92 3.87 -5.18
CA ALA A 38 -6.26 2.63 -4.47
C ALA A 38 -5.10 2.13 -3.59
N TRP A 39 -3.85 2.30 -4.04
CA TRP A 39 -2.67 2.00 -3.22
C TRP A 39 -2.55 2.91 -2.01
N GLU A 40 -2.73 4.22 -2.19
CA GLU A 40 -2.67 5.20 -1.10
C GLU A 40 -3.79 4.98 -0.08
N ALA A 41 -4.97 4.57 -0.55
CA ALA A 41 -6.05 4.13 0.33
C ALA A 41 -5.69 2.86 1.10
N TYR A 42 -5.13 1.85 0.45
CA TYR A 42 -4.67 0.62 1.10
C TYR A 42 -3.63 0.90 2.19
N ASP A 43 -2.65 1.77 1.92
CA ASP A 43 -1.60 2.13 2.88
C ASP A 43 -2.18 2.82 4.12
N LEU A 44 -3.05 3.83 3.93
CA LEU A 44 -3.68 4.52 5.04
C LEU A 44 -4.60 3.59 5.84
N LEU A 45 -5.49 2.84 5.17
CA LEU A 45 -6.38 1.88 5.82
C LEU A 45 -5.59 0.80 6.57
N GLY A 46 -4.43 0.41 6.04
CA GLY A 46 -3.52 -0.55 6.66
C GLY A 46 -3.03 -0.10 8.04
N SER A 47 -2.79 1.20 8.23
CA SER A 47 -2.41 1.76 9.54
C SER A 47 -3.52 1.69 10.59
N CYS A 48 -4.78 1.62 10.15
CA CYS A 48 -5.97 1.54 10.98
C CYS A 48 -6.54 0.12 11.10
N ARG A 49 -5.85 -0.88 10.54
CA ARG A 49 -6.37 -2.24 10.41
C ARG A 49 -6.75 -2.85 11.76
N GLN A 50 -7.93 -3.47 11.81
CA GLN A 50 -8.36 -4.24 12.98
C GLN A 50 -7.64 -5.59 13.08
N TYR A 51 -7.34 -5.98 14.32
CA TYR A 51 -6.75 -7.28 14.63
C TYR A 51 -7.68 -8.05 15.58
N GLY A 52 -8.09 -9.25 15.16
CA GLY A 52 -8.90 -10.17 15.96
C GLY A 52 -8.04 -11.38 16.36
N TYR A 53 -7.92 -11.67 17.65
CA TYR A 53 -7.08 -12.76 18.18
C TYR A 53 -5.62 -12.73 17.65
N GLY A 54 -5.07 -11.53 17.41
CA GLY A 54 -3.73 -11.34 16.86
C GLY A 54 -3.61 -11.58 15.34
N ILE A 55 -4.72 -11.84 14.64
CA ILE A 55 -4.77 -12.07 13.20
C ILE A 55 -5.33 -10.81 12.52
N PRO A 56 -4.67 -10.28 11.47
CA PRO A 56 -5.19 -9.15 10.72
C PRO A 56 -6.56 -9.49 10.12
N GLN A 57 -7.54 -8.60 10.32
CA GLN A 57 -8.86 -8.75 9.71
C GLN A 57 -8.91 -8.04 8.35
N PRO A 58 -9.76 -8.50 7.42
CA PRO A 58 -10.04 -7.78 6.19
C PRO A 58 -10.61 -6.39 6.45
N PHE A 59 -10.35 -5.46 5.53
CA PHE A 59 -10.98 -4.14 5.57
C PHE A 59 -12.48 -4.25 5.41
N LEU A 60 -13.22 -3.57 6.29
CA LEU A 60 -14.67 -3.50 6.17
C LEU A 60 -15.06 -2.58 5.02
N LEU A 61 -16.15 -2.91 4.31
CA LEU A 61 -16.64 -2.04 3.24
C LEU A 61 -16.96 -0.64 3.76
N SER A 62 -17.43 -0.52 5.01
CA SER A 62 -17.67 0.76 5.66
C SER A 62 -16.42 1.62 5.81
N GLU A 63 -15.25 1.04 6.04
CA GLU A 63 -13.98 1.77 6.15
C GLU A 63 -13.55 2.30 4.77
N ILE A 64 -13.68 1.47 3.74
CA ILE A 64 -13.39 1.87 2.36
C ILE A 64 -14.36 2.98 1.92
N SER A 65 -15.66 2.83 2.20
CA SER A 65 -16.66 3.87 1.93
C SER A 65 -16.38 5.16 2.69
N THR A 66 -15.90 5.07 3.92
CA THR A 66 -15.50 6.24 4.72
C THR A 66 -14.31 6.94 4.09
N TYR A 67 -13.29 6.20 3.63
CA TYR A 67 -12.16 6.77 2.90
C TYR A 67 -12.62 7.49 1.62
N ILE A 68 -13.46 6.84 0.81
CA ILE A 68 -14.02 7.42 -0.43
C ILE A 68 -14.69 8.77 -0.14
N ASN A 69 -15.48 8.84 0.94
CA ASN A 69 -16.18 10.06 1.34
C ASN A 69 -15.22 11.13 1.89
N LEU A 70 -14.27 10.75 2.75
CA LEU A 70 -13.33 11.68 3.39
C LEU A 70 -12.39 12.35 2.37
N PHE A 71 -11.89 11.58 1.41
CA PHE A 71 -10.97 12.07 0.38
C PHE A 71 -11.66 12.45 -0.92
N ASN A 72 -13.00 12.38 -0.96
CA ASN A 72 -13.84 12.75 -2.11
C ASN A 72 -13.36 12.06 -3.41
N ILE A 73 -13.07 10.77 -3.33
CA ILE A 73 -12.65 9.95 -4.47
C ILE A 73 -13.76 9.98 -5.53
N LYS A 74 -13.37 10.17 -6.80
CA LYS A 74 -14.27 10.30 -7.95
C LYS A 74 -14.05 9.17 -8.95
N GLY A 75 -14.94 9.05 -9.92
CA GLY A 75 -14.81 8.10 -11.03
C GLY A 75 -15.49 6.75 -10.73
N ASP A 76 -14.84 5.67 -11.15
CA ASP A 76 -15.35 4.31 -11.00
C ASP A 76 -15.06 3.76 -9.60
N LEU A 77 -16.01 3.98 -8.68
CA LEU A 77 -15.88 3.59 -7.28
C LEU A 77 -15.88 2.06 -7.10
N ASP A 78 -16.59 1.31 -7.95
CA ASP A 78 -16.63 -0.15 -7.86
C ASP A 78 -15.25 -0.73 -8.19
N LYS A 79 -14.61 -0.22 -9.26
CA LYS A 79 -13.23 -0.58 -9.62
C LYS A 79 -12.24 -0.21 -8.53
N PHE A 80 -12.37 0.98 -7.94
CA PHE A 80 -11.53 1.40 -6.80
C PHE A 80 -11.66 0.45 -5.61
N ILE A 81 -12.88 0.11 -5.21
CA ILE A 81 -13.15 -0.82 -4.10
C ILE A 81 -12.54 -2.20 -4.40
N GLN A 82 -12.68 -2.69 -5.64
CA GLN A 82 -12.09 -3.95 -6.06
C GLN A 82 -10.56 -3.93 -5.93
N TYR A 83 -9.89 -2.85 -6.34
CA TYR A 83 -8.44 -2.74 -6.21
C TYR A 83 -7.99 -2.73 -4.74
N VAL A 84 -8.64 -1.96 -3.88
CA VAL A 84 -8.31 -1.94 -2.45
C VAL A 84 -8.51 -3.32 -1.81
N LYS A 85 -9.63 -3.99 -2.10
CA LYS A 85 -9.91 -5.35 -1.61
C LYS A 85 -8.95 -6.40 -2.16
N PHE A 86 -8.50 -6.25 -3.40
CA PHE A 86 -7.55 -7.17 -3.99
C PHE A 86 -6.18 -7.07 -3.32
N LEU A 87 -5.69 -5.86 -3.09
CA LEU A 87 -4.46 -5.61 -2.32
C LEU A 87 -4.57 -6.19 -0.90
N ASP A 88 -5.71 -5.99 -0.26
CA ASP A 88 -6.01 -6.53 1.07
C ASP A 88 -5.96 -8.06 1.08
N THR A 89 -6.61 -8.69 0.09
CA THR A 89 -6.62 -10.15 -0.07
C THR A 89 -5.21 -10.70 -0.23
N ILE A 90 -4.38 -10.12 -1.10
CA ILE A 90 -2.98 -10.54 -1.29
C ILE A 90 -2.19 -10.45 0.02
N TYR A 91 -2.37 -9.37 0.77
CA TYR A 91 -1.71 -9.19 2.06
C TYR A 91 -2.13 -10.26 3.07
N LEU A 92 -3.44 -10.47 3.23
CA LEU A 92 -3.98 -11.47 4.14
C LEU A 92 -3.50 -12.87 3.77
N GLU A 93 -3.54 -13.24 2.49
CA GLU A 93 -3.01 -14.53 2.03
C GLU A 93 -1.54 -14.71 2.38
N LYS A 94 -0.72 -13.67 2.20
CA LYS A 94 0.71 -13.71 2.51
C LYS A 94 0.99 -13.83 4.01
N VAL A 95 0.21 -13.16 4.85
CA VAL A 95 0.44 -13.12 6.31
C VAL A 95 -0.19 -14.33 7.02
N THR A 96 -1.25 -14.91 6.44
CA THR A 96 -1.94 -16.08 7.01
C THR A 96 -1.36 -17.41 6.53
N LYS A 97 -0.72 -17.46 5.35
CA LYS A 97 0.11 -18.60 4.94
C LYS A 97 1.36 -18.65 5.82
N LYS A 98 1.40 -19.62 6.75
CA LYS A 98 2.58 -20.00 7.52
C LYS A 98 3.63 -20.68 6.63
#